data_AF-A0A537XFE0-F1
#
_entry.id   AF-A0A537XFE0-F1
#
_cell.length_a   1.000
_cell.length_b   1.000
_cell.length_c   1.000
_cell.angle_alpha   90.00
_cell.angle_beta   90.00
_cell.angle_gamma   90.00
#
_symmetry.space_group_name_H-M   'P 1'
#
loop_
_entity.id
_entity.type
_entity.pdbx_description
1 polymer ?
#
loop_
_entity_poly.entity_id
_entity_poly.type
_entity_poly.pdbx_seq_one_letter_code
_entity_poly.pdbx_strand_id
1 'polypeptide(L)'
;MPSGFGSSAPSGSTLTRESMRDALALAAITAQGLFTLSWVIGGLVQPGYSLDAQYVSELAGHPTRHPWIVQAGIVVWGLGFIALAGAVLLGVRRRPARTGIVALLLALGVTGVCTAFFQLDCPTSISLACRRAGQAGHLSWQHYAHGWTAFLASPVPLGEIGETRRPRYRWGFSGRSLATTPIPRRFYPTLRHRTSPRTRHQG
;
A
#
# COMPACT_ATOMS: atom_id res chain seq x y z
N MET A 1 -3.68 -65.74 24.30
CA MET A 1 -4.50 -64.64 23.72
C MET A 1 -3.56 -63.53 23.29
N PRO A 2 -3.27 -63.35 21.99
CA PRO A 2 -2.43 -62.25 21.53
C PRO A 2 -3.27 -61.00 21.30
N SER A 3 -2.89 -59.92 21.99
CA SER A 3 -3.35 -58.56 21.85
C SER A 3 -2.98 -58.02 20.45
N GLY A 4 -3.99 -57.72 19.64
CA GLY A 4 -3.82 -57.13 18.32
C GLY A 4 -3.29 -55.70 18.41
N PHE A 5 -2.07 -55.49 17.91
CA PHE A 5 -1.55 -54.16 17.60
C PHE A 5 -2.25 -53.63 16.35
N GLY A 6 -3.25 -52.77 16.56
CA GLY A 6 -3.86 -51.99 15.49
C GLY A 6 -2.83 -51.03 14.88
N SER A 7 -2.27 -51.42 13.73
CA SER A 7 -1.48 -50.53 12.88
C SER A 7 -2.42 -49.54 12.20
N SER A 8 -2.64 -48.39 12.82
CA SER A 8 -3.31 -47.25 12.20
C SER A 8 -2.40 -46.69 11.11
N ALA A 9 -2.65 -47.07 9.85
CA ALA A 9 -1.94 -46.52 8.70
C ALA A 9 -2.14 -44.99 8.65
N PRO A 10 -1.09 -44.18 8.46
CA PRO A 10 -1.23 -42.74 8.27
C PRO A 10 -2.04 -42.48 6.99
N SER A 11 -3.20 -41.84 7.17
CA SER A 11 -4.08 -41.37 6.10
C SER A 11 -3.29 -40.46 5.13
N GLY A 12 -3.01 -40.92 3.91
CA GLY A 12 -2.22 -40.17 2.91
C GLY A 12 -2.74 -38.76 2.55
N SER A 13 -3.92 -38.37 3.01
CA SER A 13 -4.50 -37.02 2.83
C SER A 13 -3.97 -35.94 3.78
N THR A 14 -3.38 -36.30 4.92
CA THR A 14 -2.85 -35.31 5.88
C THR A 14 -1.49 -34.75 5.44
N LEU A 15 -0.63 -35.60 4.86
CA LEU A 15 0.69 -35.21 4.37
C LEU A 15 0.62 -34.15 3.25
N THR A 16 -0.40 -34.23 2.39
CA THR A 16 -0.60 -33.26 1.31
C THR A 16 -1.17 -31.93 1.82
N ARG A 17 -2.06 -31.97 2.82
CA ARG A 17 -2.65 -30.76 3.40
C ARG A 17 -1.64 -29.92 4.20
N GLU A 18 -0.78 -30.58 4.97
CA GLU A 18 0.29 -29.91 5.73
C GLU A 18 1.30 -29.29 4.77
N SER A 19 1.76 -30.05 3.78
CA SER A 19 2.67 -29.54 2.73
C SER A 19 2.09 -28.34 1.98
N MET A 20 0.81 -28.39 1.63
CA MET A 20 0.12 -27.28 0.96
C MET A 20 -0.01 -26.05 1.86
N ARG A 21 -0.35 -26.24 3.14
CA ARG A 21 -0.41 -25.14 4.11
C ARG A 21 0.95 -24.45 4.23
N ASP A 22 2.01 -25.24 4.35
CA ASP A 22 3.37 -24.72 4.56
C ASP A 22 3.87 -24.00 3.30
N ALA A 23 3.56 -24.52 2.11
CA ALA A 23 3.84 -23.83 0.85
C ALA A 23 3.09 -22.48 0.72
N LEU A 24 1.81 -22.43 1.09
CA LEU A 24 1.01 -21.20 1.09
C LEU A 24 1.53 -20.18 2.11
N ALA A 25 1.92 -20.63 3.30
CA ALA A 25 2.51 -19.79 4.33
C ALA A 25 3.86 -19.21 3.88
N LEU A 26 4.71 -20.04 3.26
CA LEU A 26 5.98 -19.59 2.69
C LEU A 26 5.76 -18.58 1.56
N ALA A 27 4.82 -18.85 0.65
CA ALA A 27 4.47 -17.92 -0.44
C ALA A 27 4.01 -16.56 0.11
N ALA A 28 3.19 -16.55 1.18
CA ALA A 28 2.76 -15.32 1.84
C ALA A 28 3.93 -14.53 2.43
N ILE A 29 4.89 -15.20 3.08
CA ILE A 29 6.09 -14.56 3.64
C ILE A 29 6.97 -14.00 2.53
N THR A 30 7.25 -14.78 1.48
CA THR A 30 8.05 -14.34 0.34
C THR A 30 7.41 -13.14 -0.36
N ALA A 31 6.08 -13.12 -0.51
CA ALA A 31 5.36 -12.00 -1.09
C ALA A 31 5.57 -10.68 -0.33
N GLN A 32 5.63 -10.70 1.00
CA GLN A 32 5.94 -9.50 1.80
C GLN A 32 7.35 -8.98 1.49
N GLY A 33 8.35 -9.87 1.42
CA GLY A 33 9.72 -9.48 1.07
C GLY A 33 9.84 -8.89 -0.33
N LEU A 34 9.17 -9.50 -1.32
CA LEU A 34 9.13 -9.01 -2.70
C LEU A 34 8.43 -7.65 -2.81
N PHE A 35 7.35 -7.45 -2.08
CA PHE A 35 6.69 -6.16 -1.99
C PHE A 35 7.63 -5.09 -1.39
N THR A 36 8.31 -5.40 -0.29
CA THR A 36 9.30 -4.48 0.30
C THR A 36 10.38 -4.10 -0.68
N LEU A 37 10.94 -5.10 -1.37
CA LEU A 37 11.98 -4.86 -2.36
C LEU A 37 11.48 -3.98 -3.52
N SER A 38 10.23 -4.18 -3.96
CA SER A 38 9.66 -3.42 -5.08
C SER A 38 9.62 -1.91 -4.81
N TRP A 39 9.19 -1.46 -3.62
CA TRP A 39 9.11 -0.03 -3.33
C TRP A 39 10.45 0.58 -2.93
N VAL A 40 11.38 -0.22 -2.39
CA VAL A 40 12.77 0.22 -2.22
C VAL A 40 13.40 0.48 -3.58
N ILE A 41 13.31 -0.46 -4.52
CA ILE A 41 13.82 -0.28 -5.88
C ILE A 41 13.10 0.88 -6.57
N GLY A 42 11.76 0.92 -6.49
CA GLY A 42 10.93 1.99 -7.06
C GLY A 42 11.34 3.37 -6.56
N GLY A 43 11.59 3.51 -5.25
CA GLY A 43 12.04 4.75 -4.64
C GLY A 43 13.46 5.16 -5.07
N LEU A 44 14.37 4.20 -5.25
CA LEU A 44 15.74 4.47 -5.71
C LEU A 44 15.79 4.90 -7.18
N VAL A 45 14.93 4.34 -8.03
CA VAL A 45 14.92 4.66 -9.47
C VAL A 45 14.08 5.89 -9.82
N GLN A 46 13.18 6.32 -8.93
CA GLN A 46 12.30 7.47 -9.16
C GLN A 46 12.96 8.78 -8.71
N PRO A 47 13.31 9.69 -9.63
CA PRO A 47 13.92 10.96 -9.26
C PRO A 47 12.99 11.82 -8.41
N GLY A 48 13.53 12.40 -7.35
CA GLY A 48 12.79 13.30 -6.45
C GLY A 48 11.85 12.60 -5.47
N TYR A 49 11.83 11.26 -5.44
CA TYR A 49 11.08 10.52 -4.44
C TYR A 49 11.72 10.65 -3.06
N SER A 50 10.90 10.87 -2.02
CA SER A 50 11.33 10.92 -0.62
C SER A 50 10.53 9.92 0.20
N LEU A 51 11.24 9.01 0.87
CA LEU A 51 10.67 7.94 1.70
C LEU A 51 9.92 8.47 2.93
N ASP A 52 10.26 9.67 3.38
CA ASP A 52 9.70 10.31 4.55
C ASP A 52 8.54 11.27 4.23
N ALA A 53 8.50 11.81 3.00
CA ALA A 53 7.49 12.79 2.59
C ALA A 53 6.38 12.21 1.70
N GLN A 54 6.59 11.04 1.08
CA GLN A 54 5.66 10.49 0.08
C GLN A 54 5.18 9.09 0.42
N TYR A 55 3.96 8.76 0.00
CA TYR A 55 3.41 7.41 0.17
C TYR A 55 4.02 6.43 -0.85
N VAL A 56 4.14 5.15 -0.45
CA VAL A 56 4.56 4.08 -1.36
C VAL A 56 3.63 3.96 -2.57
N SER A 57 2.33 4.17 -2.38
CA SER A 57 1.35 4.14 -3.48
C SER A 57 1.57 5.23 -4.53
N GLU A 58 2.21 6.35 -4.18
CA GLU A 58 2.54 7.40 -5.16
C GLU A 58 3.61 6.92 -6.16
N LEU A 59 4.43 5.92 -5.80
CA LEU A 59 5.37 5.30 -6.73
C LEU A 59 4.67 4.47 -7.82
N ALA A 60 3.42 4.07 -7.60
CA ALA A 60 2.62 3.29 -8.55
C ALA A 60 1.72 4.18 -9.44
N GLY A 61 1.70 5.50 -9.20
CA GLY A 61 0.83 6.46 -9.89
C GLY A 61 1.58 7.44 -10.79
N HIS A 62 0.85 8.35 -11.44
CA HIS A 62 1.44 9.37 -12.30
C HIS A 62 2.06 10.52 -11.46
N PRO A 63 3.20 11.11 -11.89
CA PRO A 63 3.94 10.92 -13.15
C PRO A 63 5.19 10.04 -13.03
N THR A 64 5.17 8.96 -12.23
CA THR A 64 6.38 8.13 -12.06
C THR A 64 6.87 7.53 -13.37
N ARG A 65 8.19 7.33 -13.48
CA ARG A 65 8.85 6.79 -14.68
C ARG A 65 8.61 5.29 -14.84
N HIS A 66 8.59 4.55 -13.72
CA HIS A 66 8.51 3.10 -13.70
C HIS A 66 7.42 2.62 -12.71
N PRO A 67 6.15 3.02 -12.90
CA PRO A 67 5.07 2.69 -11.97
C PRO A 67 4.85 1.18 -11.85
N TRP A 68 5.15 0.43 -12.92
CA TRP A 68 4.99 -1.02 -12.99
C TRP A 68 5.79 -1.78 -11.92
N ILE A 69 6.92 -1.25 -11.44
CA ILE A 69 7.76 -1.91 -10.43
C ILE A 69 6.95 -2.07 -9.13
N VAL A 70 6.35 -0.97 -8.66
CA VAL A 70 5.58 -0.97 -7.42
C VAL A 70 4.20 -1.58 -7.64
N GLN A 71 3.57 -1.40 -8.81
CA GLN A 71 2.32 -2.10 -9.13
C GLN A 71 2.48 -3.62 -9.06
N ALA A 72 3.54 -4.18 -9.67
CA ALA A 72 3.83 -5.61 -9.57
C ALA A 72 4.04 -6.05 -8.11
N GLY A 73 4.75 -5.25 -7.32
CA GLY A 73 4.90 -5.48 -5.89
C GLY A 73 3.58 -5.50 -5.12
N ILE A 74 2.68 -4.55 -5.37
CA ILE A 74 1.36 -4.46 -4.73
C ILE A 74 0.49 -5.68 -5.13
N VAL A 75 0.55 -6.12 -6.39
CA VAL A 75 -0.15 -7.34 -6.82
C VAL A 75 0.39 -8.56 -6.07
N VAL A 76 1.71 -8.72 -6.01
CA VAL A 76 2.35 -9.82 -5.26
C VAL A 76 1.97 -9.78 -3.78
N TRP A 77 1.94 -8.60 -3.17
CA TRP A 77 1.51 -8.39 -1.79
C TRP A 77 0.07 -8.84 -1.55
N GLY A 78 -0.87 -8.42 -2.40
CA GLY A 78 -2.27 -8.80 -2.32
C GLY A 78 -2.47 -10.32 -2.50
N LEU A 79 -1.77 -10.92 -3.46
CA LEU A 79 -1.75 -12.39 -3.64
C LEU A 79 -1.17 -13.11 -2.41
N GLY A 80 -0.18 -12.51 -1.74
CA GLY A 80 0.38 -13.02 -0.48
C GLY A 80 -0.66 -13.14 0.63
N PHE A 81 -1.57 -12.16 0.77
CA PHE A 81 -2.67 -12.26 1.74
C PHE A 81 -3.70 -13.33 1.37
N ILE A 82 -3.98 -13.51 0.08
CA ILE A 82 -4.87 -14.58 -0.40
C ILE A 82 -4.25 -15.95 -0.09
N ALA A 83 -2.93 -16.11 -0.32
CA ALA A 83 -2.21 -17.32 0.05
C ALA A 83 -2.25 -17.56 1.57
N LEU A 84 -2.06 -16.52 2.38
CA LEU A 84 -2.17 -16.59 3.84
C LEU A 84 -3.58 -17.01 4.29
N ALA A 85 -4.62 -16.50 3.65
CA ALA A 85 -6.01 -16.91 3.91
C ALA A 85 -6.19 -18.42 3.66
N GLY A 86 -5.60 -18.94 2.59
CA GLY A 86 -5.54 -20.38 2.30
C GLY A 86 -4.81 -21.17 3.39
N ALA A 87 -3.64 -20.72 3.83
CA ALA A 87 -2.88 -21.37 4.91
C ALA A 87 -3.69 -21.40 6.22
N VAL A 88 -4.35 -20.30 6.58
CA VAL A 88 -5.23 -20.22 7.78
C VAL A 88 -6.42 -21.17 7.65
N LEU A 89 -7.06 -21.22 6.47
CA LEU A 89 -8.18 -22.12 6.21
C LEU A 89 -7.78 -23.59 6.40
N LEU A 90 -6.55 -23.94 6.00
CA LEU A 90 -6.00 -25.29 6.14
C LEU A 90 -5.54 -25.61 7.57
N GLY A 91 -5.01 -24.63 8.31
CA GLY A 91 -4.37 -24.83 9.62
C GLY A 91 -5.26 -24.61 10.86
N VAL A 92 -6.28 -23.73 10.79
CA VAL A 92 -7.09 -23.37 11.97
C VAL A 92 -8.34 -24.25 12.08
N ARG A 93 -8.55 -24.87 13.25
CA ARG A 93 -9.70 -25.75 13.51
C ARG A 93 -10.94 -25.05 14.07
N ARG A 94 -10.78 -23.94 14.81
CA ARG A 94 -11.89 -23.22 15.46
C ARG A 94 -12.71 -22.41 14.45
N ARG A 95 -13.95 -22.84 14.19
CA ARG A 95 -14.80 -22.31 13.09
C ARG A 95 -15.09 -20.80 13.13
N PRO A 96 -15.56 -20.17 14.22
CA PRO A 96 -15.94 -18.76 14.18
C PRO A 96 -14.73 -17.84 13.97
N ALA A 97 -13.60 -18.11 14.65
CA ALA A 97 -12.36 -17.36 14.46
C ALA A 97 -11.78 -17.54 13.05
N ARG A 98 -11.85 -18.76 12.50
CA ARG A 98 -11.36 -19.05 11.15
C ARG A 98 -12.12 -18.25 10.09
N THR A 99 -13.44 -18.25 10.12
CA THR A 99 -14.24 -17.55 9.10
C THR A 99 -13.94 -16.06 9.07
N GLY A 100 -13.89 -15.41 10.25
CA GLY A 100 -13.57 -13.98 10.34
C GLY A 100 -12.17 -13.65 9.81
N ILE A 101 -11.15 -14.42 10.22
CA ILE A 101 -9.77 -14.20 9.78
C ILE A 101 -9.62 -14.43 8.27
N VAL A 102 -10.18 -15.52 7.74
CA VAL A 102 -10.10 -15.83 6.31
C VAL A 102 -10.82 -14.76 5.48
N ALA A 103 -12.01 -14.34 5.88
CA ALA A 103 -12.75 -13.28 5.19
C ALA A 103 -11.98 -11.96 5.19
N LEU A 104 -11.39 -11.58 6.32
CA LEU A 104 -10.56 -10.37 6.44
C LEU A 104 -9.33 -10.44 5.53
N LEU A 105 -8.59 -11.55 5.55
CA LEU A 105 -7.38 -11.71 4.72
C LEU A 105 -7.71 -11.71 3.22
N LEU A 106 -8.82 -12.34 2.82
CA LEU A 106 -9.29 -12.28 1.44
C LEU A 106 -9.70 -10.87 1.04
N ALA A 107 -10.41 -10.14 1.91
CA ALA A 107 -10.77 -8.75 1.65
C ALA A 107 -9.51 -7.89 1.46
N LEU A 108 -8.53 -7.98 2.37
CA LEU A 108 -7.24 -7.29 2.26
C LEU A 108 -6.49 -7.64 0.98
N GLY A 109 -6.45 -8.93 0.63
CA GLY A 109 -5.75 -9.39 -0.57
C GLY A 109 -6.39 -8.87 -1.85
N VAL A 110 -7.72 -8.96 -1.96
CA VAL A 110 -8.47 -8.48 -3.13
C VAL A 110 -8.39 -6.97 -3.27
N THR A 111 -8.60 -6.21 -2.19
CA THR A 111 -8.48 -4.74 -2.24
C THR A 111 -7.05 -4.31 -2.54
N GLY A 112 -6.04 -5.01 -2.00
CA GLY A 112 -4.64 -4.82 -2.32
C GLY A 112 -4.36 -4.98 -3.82
N VAL A 113 -4.81 -6.08 -4.43
CA VAL A 113 -4.68 -6.29 -5.89
C VAL A 113 -5.39 -5.18 -6.67
N CYS A 114 -6.62 -4.82 -6.32
CA CYS A 114 -7.35 -3.73 -6.97
C CYS A 114 -6.62 -2.38 -6.88
N THR A 115 -5.96 -2.10 -5.75
CA THR A 115 -5.18 -0.87 -5.52
C THR A 115 -4.04 -0.73 -6.54
N ALA A 116 -3.46 -1.84 -7.02
CA ALA A 116 -2.42 -1.81 -8.05
C ALA A 116 -2.92 -1.30 -9.41
N PHE A 117 -4.20 -1.51 -9.71
CA PHE A 117 -4.81 -1.13 -10.99
C PHE A 117 -5.47 0.25 -10.95
N PHE A 118 -5.86 0.72 -9.77
CA PHE A 118 -6.37 2.07 -9.58
C PHE A 118 -5.19 3.02 -9.36
N GLN A 119 -4.79 3.76 -10.38
CA GLN A 119 -3.63 4.64 -10.29
C GLN A 119 -4.02 6.01 -9.70
N LEU A 120 -3.08 6.63 -8.98
CA LEU A 120 -3.20 8.02 -8.55
C LEU A 120 -2.82 8.94 -9.72
N ASP A 121 -3.66 9.95 -9.99
CA ASP A 121 -3.35 10.97 -11.01
C ASP A 121 -2.12 11.83 -10.69
N CYS A 122 -1.86 12.07 -9.39
CA CYS A 122 -0.81 12.96 -8.94
C CYS A 122 -0.41 12.67 -7.47
N PRO A 123 0.80 13.08 -7.04
CA PRO A 123 1.26 12.87 -5.66
C PRO A 123 0.58 13.85 -4.70
N THR A 124 -0.31 13.35 -3.85
CA THR A 124 -1.10 14.16 -2.90
C THR A 124 -0.29 14.57 -1.68
N SER A 125 0.77 13.85 -1.34
CA SER A 125 1.63 14.14 -0.20
C SER A 125 2.40 15.46 -0.37
N ILE A 126 2.93 15.70 -1.58
CA ILE A 126 3.82 16.83 -1.87
C ILE A 126 3.17 17.92 -2.73
N SER A 127 2.14 17.62 -3.54
CA SER A 127 1.48 18.61 -4.39
C SER A 127 0.22 19.20 -3.74
N LEU A 128 0.31 20.47 -3.31
CA LEU A 128 -0.86 21.21 -2.80
C LEU A 128 -1.96 21.37 -3.86
N ALA A 129 -1.58 21.55 -5.13
CA ALA A 129 -2.53 21.66 -6.23
C ALA A 129 -3.31 20.36 -6.43
N CYS A 130 -2.62 19.22 -6.39
CA CYS A 130 -3.22 17.88 -6.47
C CYS A 130 -4.24 17.68 -5.33
N ARG A 131 -3.85 18.00 -4.08
CA ARG A 131 -4.77 17.90 -2.93
C ARG A 131 -6.03 18.74 -3.10
N ARG A 132 -5.89 19.98 -3.55
CA ARG A 132 -7.04 20.88 -3.77
C ARG A 132 -7.94 20.35 -4.89
N ALA A 133 -7.37 19.83 -5.97
CA ALA A 133 -8.15 19.20 -7.04
C ALA A 133 -8.91 17.97 -6.53
N GLY A 134 -8.28 17.14 -5.68
CA GLY A 134 -8.92 15.98 -5.05
C GLY A 134 -10.10 16.37 -4.16
N GLN A 135 -9.94 17.41 -3.34
CA GLN A 135 -11.00 17.96 -2.49
C GLN A 135 -12.14 18.59 -3.30
N ALA A 136 -11.86 19.12 -4.48
CA ALA A 136 -12.85 19.71 -5.38
C ALA A 136 -13.59 18.67 -6.24
N GLY A 137 -13.26 17.37 -6.17
CA GLY A 137 -13.90 16.36 -7.01
C GLY A 137 -13.36 16.32 -8.46
N HIS A 138 -12.21 16.94 -8.72
CA HIS A 138 -11.70 17.15 -10.09
C HIS A 138 -10.68 16.09 -10.54
N LEU A 139 -10.44 15.06 -9.73
CA LEU A 139 -9.54 13.96 -10.08
C LEU A 139 -10.31 12.83 -10.76
N SER A 140 -9.59 11.90 -11.39
CA SER A 140 -10.16 10.73 -12.03
C SER A 140 -10.86 9.83 -11.01
N TRP A 141 -11.84 9.06 -11.47
CA TRP A 141 -12.49 8.05 -10.62
C TRP A 141 -11.48 7.01 -10.10
N GLN A 142 -10.40 6.74 -10.84
CA GLN A 142 -9.33 5.82 -10.44
C GLN A 142 -8.59 6.33 -9.21
N HIS A 143 -8.35 7.65 -9.13
CA HIS A 143 -7.74 8.27 -7.95
C HIS A 143 -8.59 8.02 -6.69
N TYR A 144 -9.91 8.18 -6.80
CA TYR A 144 -10.82 7.93 -5.68
C TYR A 144 -10.94 6.43 -5.36
N ALA A 145 -11.00 5.57 -6.38
CA ALA A 145 -11.02 4.11 -6.20
C ALA A 145 -9.74 3.62 -5.51
N HIS A 146 -8.58 4.19 -5.83
CA HIS A 146 -7.33 3.94 -5.14
C HIS A 146 -7.43 4.31 -3.65
N GLY A 147 -7.94 5.51 -3.33
CA GLY A 147 -8.12 5.95 -1.95
C GLY A 147 -8.99 5.00 -1.13
N TRP A 148 -10.13 4.56 -1.68
CA TRP A 148 -11.03 3.63 -1.00
C TRP A 148 -10.42 2.23 -0.83
N THR A 149 -9.77 1.71 -1.87
CA THR A 149 -9.14 0.37 -1.79
C THR A 149 -7.95 0.36 -0.84
N ALA A 150 -7.12 1.41 -0.84
CA ALA A 150 -6.02 1.57 0.11
C ALA A 150 -6.53 1.68 1.55
N PHE A 151 -7.64 2.42 1.78
CA PHE A 151 -8.27 2.49 3.09
C PHE A 151 -8.74 1.12 3.58
N LEU A 152 -9.45 0.37 2.74
CA LEU A 152 -9.94 -0.98 3.07
C LEU A 152 -8.81 -2.02 3.25
N ALA A 153 -7.67 -1.81 2.58
CA ALA A 153 -6.49 -2.65 2.73
C ALA A 153 -5.68 -2.31 4.00
N SER A 154 -5.88 -1.12 4.58
CA SER A 154 -5.23 -0.71 5.82
C SER A 154 -6.03 -1.19 7.04
N PRO A 155 -5.41 -1.90 7.99
CA PRO A 155 -6.05 -2.23 9.26
C PRO A 155 -6.07 -1.00 10.16
N VAL A 156 -6.81 0.06 9.78
CA VAL A 156 -7.09 1.15 10.71
C VAL A 156 -8.12 0.63 11.70
N PRO A 157 -7.84 0.69 13.02
CA PRO A 157 -8.84 0.34 14.02
C PRO A 157 -10.06 1.24 13.82
N LEU A 158 -11.23 0.63 13.61
CA LEU A 158 -12.52 1.35 13.49
C LEU A 158 -12.87 2.21 14.73
N GLY A 159 -12.05 2.17 15.80
CA GLY A 159 -12.22 2.97 17.01
C GLY A 159 -11.78 4.43 16.92
N GLU A 160 -11.18 4.88 15.80
CA GLU A 160 -10.64 6.25 15.67
C GLU A 160 -11.47 7.17 14.75
N ILE A 161 -12.75 6.87 14.53
CA ILE A 161 -13.67 7.69 13.71
C ILE A 161 -14.23 8.89 14.53
N GLY A 162 -13.82 9.06 15.79
CA GLY A 162 -14.38 10.04 16.72
C GLY A 162 -13.67 11.40 16.84
N GLU A 163 -12.39 11.55 16.44
CA GLU A 163 -11.63 12.77 16.75
C GLU A 163 -11.26 13.54 15.47
N THR A 164 -12.06 14.56 15.16
CA THR A 164 -11.81 15.56 14.10
C THR A 164 -10.67 16.53 14.45
N ARG A 165 -9.49 16.01 14.81
CA ARG A 165 -8.26 16.81 14.94
C ARG A 165 -7.13 16.21 14.11
N ARG A 166 -6.97 16.82 12.92
CA ARG A 166 -5.79 16.83 12.03
C ARG A 166 -4.95 15.55 12.05
N PRO A 167 -5.00 14.73 10.99
CA PRO A 167 -4.15 13.56 10.95
C PRO A 167 -2.70 14.00 10.75
N ARG A 168 -1.91 13.92 11.83
CA ARG A 168 -0.46 13.76 11.72
C ARG A 168 -0.22 12.30 11.40
N TYR A 169 -0.23 11.93 10.13
CA TYR A 169 0.29 10.64 9.68
C TYR A 169 1.81 10.65 9.88
N ARG A 170 2.24 10.39 11.11
CA ARG A 170 3.64 10.17 11.49
C ARG A 170 3.85 8.66 11.46
N TRP A 171 4.33 8.14 10.34
CA TRP A 171 4.85 6.77 10.30
C TRP A 171 6.04 6.70 11.26
N GLY A 172 5.83 5.97 12.35
CA GLY A 172 6.81 5.79 13.40
C GLY A 172 7.93 4.87 12.94
N PHE A 173 9.02 5.45 12.45
CA PHE A 173 10.35 5.03 12.89
C PHE A 173 10.94 6.18 13.71
N SER A 174 10.78 6.06 15.02
CA SER A 174 11.34 6.98 16.01
C SER A 174 12.86 6.76 16.11
N GLY A 175 13.62 7.24 15.13
CA GLY A 175 15.02 7.60 15.31
C GLY A 175 15.09 8.96 15.97
N ARG A 176 15.33 9.00 17.28
CA ARG A 176 15.50 10.24 18.04
C ARG A 176 16.74 10.99 17.53
N SER A 177 16.50 12.25 17.13
CA SER A 177 17.35 13.43 17.25
C SER A 177 18.87 13.26 17.32
N LEU A 178 19.55 13.68 16.26
CA LEU A 178 20.75 14.51 16.40
C LEU A 178 20.49 15.85 15.73
N ALA A 179 20.73 16.91 16.51
CA ALA A 179 20.64 18.30 16.11
C ALA A 179 21.65 18.66 15.01
N THR A 180 21.55 19.90 14.52
CA THR A 180 22.34 20.61 13.47
C THR A 180 21.72 20.51 12.07
N THR A 181 21.39 21.56 11.33
CA THR A 181 21.87 22.97 11.27
C THR A 181 20.82 23.79 10.49
N PRO A 182 20.68 25.12 10.65
CA PRO A 182 19.75 25.91 9.84
C PRO A 182 20.29 26.03 8.40
N ILE A 183 19.49 25.60 7.43
CA ILE A 183 19.78 25.78 6.00
C ILE A 183 19.60 27.27 5.65
N PRO A 184 20.60 27.94 5.04
CA PRO A 184 20.49 29.33 4.64
C PRO A 184 19.49 29.49 3.49
N ARG A 185 18.58 30.44 3.63
CA ARG A 185 17.65 30.88 2.58
C ARG A 185 18.44 31.46 1.40
N ARG A 186 18.75 30.64 0.39
CA ARG A 186 19.17 31.14 -0.92
C ARG A 186 17.96 31.61 -1.71
N PHE A 187 17.88 32.94 -1.84
CA PHE A 187 17.42 33.70 -3.01
C PHE A 187 16.55 32.94 -4.03
N TYR A 188 15.24 33.16 -3.97
CA TYR A 188 14.41 33.13 -5.18
C TYR A 188 14.52 34.49 -5.88
N PRO A 189 14.94 34.57 -7.15
CA PRO A 189 14.82 35.81 -7.91
C PRO A 189 13.34 36.14 -8.11
N THR A 190 13.00 37.39 -7.79
CA THR A 190 11.70 38.00 -8.01
C THR A 190 11.32 37.95 -9.49
N LEU A 191 10.30 37.17 -9.82
CA LEU A 191 9.62 37.23 -11.12
C LEU A 191 8.97 38.61 -11.28
N ARG A 192 9.61 39.50 -12.04
CA ARG A 192 9.01 40.75 -12.52
C ARG A 192 7.84 40.41 -13.44
N HIS A 193 6.65 40.82 -13.04
CA HIS A 193 5.48 40.93 -13.91
C HIS A 193 5.82 41.84 -15.10
N ARG A 194 5.87 41.25 -16.30
CA ARG A 194 5.91 42.00 -17.57
C ARG A 194 4.49 42.39 -17.90
N THR A 195 4.13 43.66 -17.65
CA THR A 195 2.88 44.27 -18.11
C THR A 195 2.94 44.41 -19.62
N SER A 196 1.96 43.82 -20.31
CA SER A 196 1.79 43.96 -21.76
C SER A 196 1.12 45.31 -22.08
N PRO A 197 1.55 46.07 -23.11
CA PRO A 197 0.91 47.32 -23.48
C PRO A 197 -0.46 47.07 -24.13
N ARG A 198 -1.45 47.81 -23.66
CA ARG A 198 -2.83 47.85 -24.17
C ARG A 198 -2.86 48.68 -25.45
N THR A 199 -2.92 48.05 -26.62
CA THR A 199 -3.18 48.74 -27.89
C THR A 199 -4.64 49.20 -27.94
N ARG A 200 -4.82 50.52 -27.93
CA ARG A 200 -6.08 51.23 -28.11
C ARG A 200 -6.25 51.48 -29.62
N HIS A 201 -7.16 50.75 -30.28
CA HIS A 201 -7.62 51.13 -31.61
C HIS A 201 -8.77 52.14 -31.46
N GLN A 202 -8.53 53.37 -31.91
CA GLN A 202 -9.56 54.28 -32.37
C GLN A 202 -9.55 54.22 -33.89
N GLY A 203 -10.73 54.03 -34.47
CA GLY A 203 -11.04 54.00 -35.88
C GLY A 203 -12.53 53.83 -36.01
#